data_AF-A0A183LBN3-F1
#
_entry.id   AF-A0A183LBN3-F1
#
_cell.length_a   1.000
_cell.length_b   1.000
_cell.length_c   1.000
_cell.angle_alpha   90.00
_cell.angle_beta   90.00
_cell.angle_gamma   90.00
#
_symmetry.space_group_name_H-M   'P 1'
#
loop_
_entity.id
_entity.type
_entity.pdbx_description
1 polymer ?
#
loop_
_entity_poly.entity_id
_entity_poly.type
_entity_poly.pdbx_seq_one_letter_code
_entity_poly.pdbx_strand_id
1 'polypeptide(L)'
;MEDPSGGAGKSRLQTNGVHGLQYPKEINGAVLHKDVLWFDQHSPGDIINNLSDNLNSIESGIGTRLSDFNQNISGFLAGIIIGFIVKWKLALVACATLPFVVIAFSLFGIAFKYFHNKEINAYSRACTVSNEVLSSIRTVVAFGGEKRESLRYQKELTSAELMGIKKATAFGSVGGCIGLVIFSSAALVFWFGVKLIRDENADPGAVIAYVLFGFHHYKQFIEYVENAKTSTTFFNVSILLSK
;
A
#
# COMPACT_ATOMS: atom_id res chain seq x y z
N MET A 1 -31.96 48.41 -15.82
CA MET A 1 -32.28 46.97 -15.89
C MET A 1 -31.04 46.27 -16.41
N GLU A 2 -30.05 46.10 -15.54
CA GLU A 2 -28.91 45.21 -15.77
C GLU A 2 -29.03 44.12 -14.72
N ASP A 3 -29.15 42.87 -15.18
CA ASP A 3 -29.14 41.67 -14.35
C ASP A 3 -27.68 41.28 -14.05
N PRO A 4 -27.24 41.23 -12.77
CA PRO A 4 -25.91 40.78 -12.41
C PRO A 4 -25.95 39.30 -11.96
N SER A 5 -26.36 38.38 -12.84
CA SER A 5 -26.39 36.94 -12.55
C SER A 5 -25.07 36.20 -12.87
N GLY A 6 -23.98 36.90 -13.23
CA GLY A 6 -22.71 36.30 -13.68
C GLY A 6 -21.63 36.03 -12.62
N GLY A 7 -21.82 36.42 -11.36
CA GLY A 7 -20.72 36.47 -10.35
C GLY A 7 -20.56 35.24 -9.45
N ALA A 8 -21.59 34.40 -9.30
CA ALA A 8 -21.61 33.38 -8.24
C ALA A 8 -20.86 32.08 -8.55
N GLY A 9 -20.51 31.84 -9.83
CA GLY A 9 -19.80 30.62 -10.25
C GLY A 9 -18.28 30.67 -10.09
N LYS A 10 -17.66 31.85 -10.15
CA LYS A 10 -16.19 32.01 -10.08
C LYS A 10 -15.64 32.00 -8.65
N SER A 11 -16.40 32.47 -7.67
CA SER A 11 -15.97 32.53 -6.27
C SER A 11 -15.91 31.15 -5.61
N ARG A 12 -16.84 30.25 -5.94
CA ARG A 12 -16.88 28.89 -5.37
C ARG A 12 -15.77 27.96 -5.89
N LEU A 13 -15.21 28.26 -7.07
CA LEU A 13 -14.07 27.52 -7.63
C LEU A 13 -12.73 28.00 -7.06
N GLN A 14 -12.61 29.27 -6.63
CA GLN A 14 -11.41 29.75 -5.95
C GLN A 14 -11.34 29.27 -4.50
N THR A 15 -12.46 29.22 -3.76
CA THR A 15 -12.47 28.76 -2.35
C THR A 15 -12.00 27.32 -2.18
N ASN A 16 -12.34 26.42 -3.12
CA ASN A 16 -11.87 25.03 -3.10
C ASN A 16 -10.38 24.90 -3.43
N GLY A 17 -9.77 25.86 -4.13
CA GLY A 17 -8.33 25.90 -4.39
C GLY A 17 -7.50 26.47 -3.23
N VAL A 18 -8.06 27.39 -2.43
CA VAL A 18 -7.31 28.02 -1.30
C VAL A 18 -7.13 27.06 -0.12
N HIS A 19 -8.08 26.14 0.11
CA HIS A 19 -7.95 25.14 1.19
C HIS A 19 -6.75 24.20 0.99
N GLY A 20 -6.35 23.92 -0.26
CA GLY A 20 -5.15 23.11 -0.55
C GLY A 20 -3.83 23.84 -0.24
N LEU A 21 -3.80 25.18 -0.32
CA LEU A 21 -2.61 25.99 -0.07
C LEU A 21 -2.52 26.56 1.35
N GLN A 22 -3.56 26.35 2.16
CA GLN A 22 -3.59 26.78 3.56
C GLN A 22 -2.62 25.95 4.41
N TYR A 23 -2.58 24.63 4.18
CA TYR A 23 -1.73 23.71 4.94
C TYR A 23 -0.23 24.05 4.85
N PRO A 24 0.38 24.23 3.66
CA PRO A 24 1.80 24.59 3.58
C PRO A 24 2.14 25.91 4.29
N LYS A 25 1.23 26.90 4.26
CA LYS A 25 1.46 28.21 4.90
C LYS A 25 1.45 28.13 6.42
N GLU A 26 0.53 27.37 6.99
CA GLU A 26 0.43 27.20 8.44
C GLU A 26 1.62 26.42 9.00
N ILE A 27 2.08 25.38 8.28
CA ILE A 27 3.22 24.58 8.73
C ILE A 27 4.52 25.37 8.60
N ASN A 28 4.68 26.16 7.53
CA ASN A 28 5.79 27.11 7.42
C ASN A 28 5.78 28.13 8.57
N GLY A 29 4.62 28.67 8.93
CA GLY A 29 4.46 29.56 10.08
C GLY A 29 4.86 28.88 11.40
N ALA A 30 4.50 27.62 11.60
CA ALA A 30 4.86 26.86 12.79
C ALA A 30 6.36 26.54 12.88
N VAL A 31 7.02 26.28 11.74
CA VAL A 31 8.48 26.08 11.68
C VAL A 31 9.22 27.36 12.04
N LEU A 32 8.75 28.51 11.55
CA LEU A 32 9.36 29.82 11.85
C LEU A 32 9.26 30.25 13.32
N HIS A 33 8.35 29.67 14.10
CA HIS A 33 8.22 29.91 15.55
C HIS A 33 9.06 28.95 16.42
N LYS A 34 9.91 28.11 15.82
CA LYS A 34 10.83 27.25 16.58
C LYS A 34 11.96 28.07 17.20
N ASP A 35 12.48 27.60 18.33
CA ASP A 35 13.58 28.24 19.04
C ASP A 35 14.87 28.29 18.19
N VAL A 36 15.67 29.34 18.37
CA VAL A 36 16.96 29.49 17.65
C VAL A 36 17.91 28.30 17.92
N LEU A 37 17.89 27.75 19.13
CA LEU A 37 18.65 26.55 19.52
C LEU A 37 18.23 25.29 18.75
N TRP A 38 16.98 25.23 18.25
CA TRP A 38 16.48 24.13 17.43
C TRP A 38 17.01 24.22 15.99
N PHE A 39 17.12 25.44 15.45
CA PHE A 39 17.72 25.69 14.14
C PHE A 39 19.24 25.46 14.12
N ASP A 40 19.95 25.70 15.23
CA ASP A 40 21.38 25.38 15.34
C ASP A 40 21.67 23.87 15.29
N GLN A 41 20.69 23.03 15.63
CA GLN A 41 20.82 21.57 15.62
C GLN A 41 20.45 20.93 14.27
N HIS A 42 19.83 21.67 13.35
CA HIS A 42 19.29 21.12 12.09
C HIS A 42 19.77 21.94 10.89
N SER A 43 20.31 21.27 9.87
CA SER A 43 20.67 21.94 8.61
C SER A 43 19.41 22.53 7.95
N PRO A 44 19.47 23.76 7.41
CA PRO A 44 18.34 24.37 6.68
C PRO A 44 17.80 23.49 5.55
N GLY A 45 18.69 22.76 4.84
CA GLY A 45 18.30 21.84 3.78
C GLY A 45 17.54 20.62 4.29
N ASP A 46 17.93 20.08 5.44
CA ASP A 46 17.27 18.91 6.03
C ASP A 46 15.88 19.27 6.55
N ILE A 47 15.68 20.48 7.07
CA ILE A 47 14.37 20.97 7.49
C ILE A 47 13.43 21.06 6.29
N ILE A 48 13.89 21.64 5.18
CA ILE A 48 13.07 21.82 3.97
C ILE A 48 12.72 20.48 3.33
N ASN A 49 13.68 19.56 3.25
CA ASN A 49 13.46 18.22 2.69
C ASN A 49 12.49 17.42 3.57
N ASN A 50 12.72 17.35 4.88
CA ASN A 50 11.81 16.64 5.80
C ASN A 50 10.41 17.24 5.78
N LEU A 51 10.30 18.57 5.74
CA LEU A 51 9.01 19.24 5.67
C LEU A 51 8.27 18.87 4.37
N SER A 52 8.98 18.89 3.24
CA SER A 52 8.43 18.53 1.93
C SER A 52 8.00 17.06 1.88
N ASP A 53 8.81 16.15 2.43
CA ASP A 53 8.50 14.72 2.48
C ASP A 53 7.31 14.40 3.40
N ASN A 54 7.23 15.08 4.55
CA ASN A 54 6.10 14.97 5.46
C ASN A 54 4.81 15.50 4.82
N LEU A 55 4.90 16.64 4.13
CA LEU A 55 3.80 17.21 3.36
C LEU A 55 3.30 16.25 2.28
N ASN A 56 4.21 15.72 1.46
CA ASN A 56 3.89 14.75 0.42
C ASN A 56 3.25 13.47 0.99
N SER A 57 3.74 13.00 2.14
CA SER A 57 3.20 11.82 2.83
C SER A 57 1.78 12.07 3.36
N ILE A 58 1.53 13.26 3.92
CA ILE A 58 0.19 13.67 4.40
C ILE A 58 -0.76 13.84 3.22
N GLU A 59 -0.34 14.51 2.15
CA GLU A 59 -1.15 14.71 0.94
C GLU A 59 -1.51 13.38 0.29
N SER A 60 -0.54 12.48 0.15
CA SER A 60 -0.78 11.13 -0.37
C SER A 60 -1.70 10.32 0.56
N GLY A 61 -1.51 10.41 1.88
CA GLY A 61 -2.35 9.73 2.86
C GLY A 61 -3.81 10.19 2.88
N ILE A 62 -4.05 11.50 2.82
CA ILE A 62 -5.39 12.08 2.89
C ILE A 62 -6.08 12.11 1.53
N GLY A 63 -5.33 12.35 0.45
CA GLY A 63 -5.88 12.44 -0.90
C GLY A 63 -6.15 11.07 -1.50
N THR A 64 -5.10 10.38 -1.92
CA THR A 64 -5.22 9.18 -2.75
C THR A 64 -5.65 7.97 -1.92
N ARG A 65 -5.02 7.74 -0.76
CA ARG A 65 -5.30 6.54 0.07
C ARG A 65 -6.69 6.56 0.67
N LEU A 66 -7.16 7.72 1.14
CA LEU A 66 -8.52 7.87 1.68
C LEU A 66 -9.58 7.74 0.59
N SER A 67 -9.32 8.30 -0.59
CA SER A 67 -10.20 8.15 -1.76
C SER A 67 -10.35 6.67 -2.15
N ASP A 68 -9.23 5.96 -2.26
CA ASP A 68 -9.24 4.51 -2.56
C ASP A 68 -10.00 3.73 -1.48
N PHE A 69 -9.78 4.04 -0.20
CA PHE A 69 -10.48 3.39 0.90
C PHE A 69 -12.00 3.58 0.82
N ASN A 70 -12.45 4.82 0.59
CA ASN A 70 -13.86 5.14 0.46
C ASN A 70 -14.48 4.46 -0.78
N GLN A 71 -13.76 4.44 -1.91
CA GLN A 71 -14.20 3.75 -3.11
C GLN A 71 -14.36 2.24 -2.88
N ASN A 72 -13.41 1.60 -2.20
CA ASN A 72 -13.49 0.18 -1.88
C ASN A 72 -14.67 -0.16 -0.94
N ILE A 73 -14.93 0.68 0.08
CA ILE A 73 -16.09 0.51 0.97
C ILE A 73 -17.40 0.65 0.19
N SER A 74 -17.50 1.70 -0.63
CA SER A 74 -18.68 1.96 -1.44
C SER A 74 -18.95 0.80 -2.42
N GLY A 75 -17.91 0.30 -3.09
CA GLY A 75 -17.98 -0.85 -3.98
C GLY A 75 -18.41 -2.14 -3.28
N PHE A 76 -17.93 -2.37 -2.06
CA PHE A 76 -18.33 -3.52 -1.25
C PHE A 76 -19.83 -3.47 -0.88
N LEU A 77 -20.30 -2.31 -0.40
CA LEU A 77 -21.72 -2.11 -0.06
C LEU A 77 -22.61 -2.24 -1.30
N ALA A 78 -22.21 -1.61 -2.41
CA ALA A 78 -22.93 -1.70 -3.68
C ALA A 78 -23.01 -3.16 -4.18
N GLY A 79 -21.92 -3.92 -4.07
CA GLY A 79 -21.90 -5.34 -4.45
C GLY A 79 -22.88 -6.20 -3.64
N ILE A 80 -23.00 -5.97 -2.33
CA ILE A 80 -23.98 -6.67 -1.51
C ILE A 80 -25.41 -6.30 -1.94
N ILE A 81 -25.70 -5.01 -2.09
CA ILE A 81 -27.03 -4.50 -2.46
C ILE A 81 -27.45 -5.05 -3.84
N ILE A 82 -26.59 -4.95 -4.84
CA ILE A 82 -26.86 -5.44 -6.21
C ILE A 82 -27.10 -6.96 -6.18
N GLY A 83 -26.31 -7.72 -5.41
CA GLY A 83 -26.50 -9.16 -5.28
C GLY A 83 -27.90 -9.51 -4.76
N PHE A 84 -28.38 -8.81 -3.73
CA PHE A 84 -29.73 -9.01 -3.19
C PHE A 84 -30.85 -8.62 -4.17
N ILE A 85 -30.63 -7.59 -4.99
CA ILE A 85 -31.59 -7.14 -6.01
C ILE A 85 -31.73 -8.19 -7.13
N VAL A 86 -30.64 -8.80 -7.59
CA VAL A 86 -30.69 -9.79 -8.69
C VAL A 86 -31.43 -11.05 -8.23
N LYS A 87 -30.84 -11.79 -7.28
CA LYS A 87 -31.44 -12.99 -6.69
C LYS A 87 -30.77 -13.28 -5.34
N TRP A 88 -31.59 -13.43 -4.30
CA TRP A 88 -31.11 -13.71 -2.93
C TRP A 88 -30.22 -14.97 -2.82
N LYS A 89 -30.47 -16.01 -3.63
CA LYS A 89 -29.67 -17.24 -3.66
C LYS A 89 -28.25 -17.01 -4.19
N LEU A 90 -28.09 -16.14 -5.19
CA LEU A 90 -26.78 -15.80 -5.76
C LEU A 90 -25.96 -14.96 -4.75
N ALA A 91 -26.62 -14.01 -4.08
CA ALA A 91 -26.02 -13.21 -3.02
C ALA A 91 -25.51 -14.05 -1.85
N LEU A 92 -26.25 -15.08 -1.43
CA LEU A 92 -25.82 -16.01 -0.37
C LEU A 92 -24.55 -16.77 -0.74
N VAL A 93 -24.45 -17.26 -1.98
CA VAL A 93 -23.25 -17.96 -2.45
C VAL A 93 -22.06 -17.01 -2.50
N ALA A 94 -22.24 -15.79 -3.03
CA ALA A 94 -21.20 -14.77 -3.01
C ALA A 94 -20.77 -14.42 -1.58
N CYS A 95 -21.72 -14.23 -0.67
CA CYS A 95 -21.45 -13.94 0.74
C CYS A 95 -20.71 -15.08 1.45
N ALA A 96 -21.00 -16.34 1.11
CA ALA A 96 -20.30 -17.51 1.66
C ALA A 96 -18.84 -17.61 1.19
N THR A 97 -18.51 -17.08 0.01
CA THR A 97 -17.12 -17.06 -0.49
C THR A 97 -16.26 -15.97 0.15
N LEU A 98 -16.85 -14.88 0.63
CA LEU A 98 -16.14 -13.78 1.28
C LEU A 98 -15.31 -14.22 2.52
N PRO A 99 -15.86 -14.92 3.53
CA PRO A 99 -15.08 -15.34 4.70
C PRO A 99 -13.96 -16.32 4.32
N PHE A 100 -14.18 -17.16 3.32
CA PHE A 100 -13.14 -18.08 2.83
C PHE A 100 -11.93 -17.31 2.26
N VAL A 101 -12.19 -16.28 1.46
CA VAL A 101 -11.15 -15.39 0.92
C VAL A 101 -10.47 -14.62 2.05
N VAL A 102 -11.22 -14.05 2.99
CA VAL A 102 -10.67 -13.28 4.12
C VAL A 102 -9.72 -14.13 4.97
N ILE A 103 -10.09 -15.38 5.27
CA ILE A 103 -9.24 -16.31 6.04
C ILE A 103 -7.93 -16.60 5.29
N ALA A 104 -8.01 -16.87 3.98
CA ALA A 104 -6.83 -17.12 3.15
C ALA A 104 -5.89 -15.91 3.11
N PHE A 105 -6.43 -14.69 2.94
CA PHE A 105 -5.64 -13.45 2.96
C PHE A 105 -5.06 -13.14 4.34
N SER A 106 -5.78 -13.42 5.41
CA SER A 106 -5.30 -13.21 6.79
C SER A 106 -4.10 -14.11 7.12
N LEU A 107 -4.20 -15.41 6.81
CA LEU A 107 -3.10 -16.36 6.98
C LEU A 107 -1.87 -15.93 6.18
N PHE A 108 -2.08 -15.47 4.94
CA PHE A 108 -1.01 -14.92 4.12
C PHE A 108 -0.38 -13.67 4.73
N GLY A 109 -1.18 -12.73 5.26
CA GLY A 109 -0.68 -11.51 5.90
C GLY A 109 0.19 -11.81 7.12
N ILE A 110 -0.17 -12.81 7.93
CA ILE A 110 0.62 -13.23 9.10
C ILE A 110 1.94 -13.85 8.65
N ALA A 111 1.90 -14.78 7.69
CA ALA A 111 3.10 -15.38 7.13
C ALA A 111 4.01 -14.33 6.46
N PHE A 112 3.41 -13.36 5.74
CA PHE A 112 4.11 -12.26 5.10
C PHE A 112 4.95 -11.49 6.10
N LYS A 113 4.30 -11.05 7.18
CA LYS A 113 4.91 -10.24 8.22
C LYS A 113 6.07 -10.99 8.88
N TYR A 114 5.92 -12.29 9.14
CA TYR A 114 6.97 -13.11 9.73
C TYR A 114 8.22 -13.19 8.83
N PHE A 115 8.06 -13.52 7.55
CA PHE A 115 9.19 -13.62 6.62
C PHE A 115 9.84 -12.27 6.35
N HIS A 116 9.05 -11.20 6.24
CA HIS A 116 9.55 -9.86 6.02
C HIS A 116 10.39 -9.34 7.19
N ASN A 117 9.93 -9.55 8.44
CA ASN A 117 10.71 -9.17 9.62
C ASN A 117 12.04 -9.93 9.69
N LYS A 118 12.05 -11.22 9.32
CA LYS A 118 13.27 -12.03 9.33
C LYS A 118 14.30 -11.58 8.29
N GLU A 119 13.84 -11.20 7.11
CA GLU A 119 14.66 -10.59 6.05
C GLU A 119 15.23 -9.25 6.51
N ILE A 120 14.40 -8.33 7.00
CA ILE A 120 14.85 -7.02 7.51
C ILE A 120 15.89 -7.19 8.61
N ASN A 121 15.65 -8.11 9.56
CA ASN A 121 16.61 -8.37 10.65
C ASN A 121 17.95 -8.92 10.15
N ALA A 122 17.95 -9.73 9.08
CA ALA A 122 19.19 -10.23 8.49
C ALA A 122 19.96 -9.13 7.77
N TYR A 123 19.26 -8.29 7.00
CA TYR A 123 19.85 -7.11 6.36
C TYR A 123 20.39 -6.11 7.39
N SER A 124 19.65 -5.86 8.48
CA SER A 124 20.07 -4.95 9.53
C SER A 124 21.41 -5.36 10.16
N ARG A 125 21.70 -6.66 10.31
CA ARG A 125 23.01 -7.12 10.81
C ARG A 125 24.15 -6.79 9.85
N ALA A 126 23.93 -6.95 8.55
CA ALA A 126 24.93 -6.56 7.54
C ALA A 126 25.18 -5.04 7.57
N CYS A 127 24.12 -4.23 7.69
CA CYS A 127 24.23 -2.79 7.87
C CYS A 127 24.99 -2.41 9.16
N THR A 128 24.77 -3.11 10.28
CA THR A 128 25.52 -2.87 11.52
C THR A 128 27.02 -3.09 11.32
N VAL A 129 27.43 -4.17 10.64
CA VAL A 129 28.85 -4.42 10.33
C VAL A 129 29.41 -3.32 9.43
N SER A 130 28.67 -2.92 8.38
CA SER A 130 29.09 -1.84 7.50
C SER A 130 29.28 -0.52 8.26
N ASN A 131 28.34 -0.17 9.14
CA ASN A 131 28.43 1.05 9.95
C ASN A 131 29.61 1.02 10.94
N GLU A 132 29.92 -0.12 11.54
CA GLU A 132 31.09 -0.29 12.41
C GLU A 132 32.40 0.00 11.65
N VAL A 133 32.52 -0.55 10.44
CA VAL A 133 33.69 -0.39 9.56
C VAL A 133 33.81 1.05 9.06
N LEU A 134 32.71 1.66 8.62
CA LEU A 134 32.70 3.03 8.12
C LEU A 134 33.01 4.04 9.23
N SER A 135 32.43 3.86 10.41
CA SER A 135 32.70 4.70 11.58
C SER A 135 34.17 4.62 12.02
N SER A 136 34.80 3.45 11.87
CA SER A 136 36.19 3.19 12.28
C SER A 136 37.17 3.06 11.12
N ILE A 137 36.89 3.68 9.96
CA ILE A 137 37.62 3.43 8.70
C ILE A 137 39.13 3.72 8.82
N ARG A 138 39.51 4.77 9.55
CA ARG A 138 40.92 5.14 9.77
C ARG A 138 41.70 4.03 10.48
N THR A 139 41.06 3.35 11.43
CA THR A 139 41.64 2.22 12.17
C THR A 139 41.77 0.99 11.27
N VAL A 140 40.73 0.68 10.48
CA VAL A 140 40.76 -0.48 9.57
C VAL A 140 41.88 -0.33 8.53
N VAL A 141 42.05 0.87 7.96
CA VAL A 141 43.12 1.17 7.02
C VAL A 141 44.50 1.13 7.69
N ALA A 142 44.63 1.70 8.90
CA ALA A 142 45.91 1.72 9.64
C ALA A 142 46.44 0.32 9.97
N PHE A 143 45.55 -0.67 10.18
CA PHE A 143 45.91 -2.06 10.44
C PHE A 143 45.81 -2.97 9.20
N GLY A 144 45.49 -2.44 8.01
CA GLY A 144 45.33 -3.23 6.79
C GLY A 144 44.20 -4.27 6.84
N GLY A 145 43.17 -4.03 7.66
CA GLY A 145 42.09 -4.97 7.97
C GLY A 145 40.97 -5.07 6.92
N GLU A 146 41.08 -4.37 5.79
CA GLU A 146 40.01 -4.24 4.78
C GLU A 146 39.48 -5.58 4.28
N LYS A 147 40.38 -6.52 3.94
CA LYS A 147 40.00 -7.86 3.46
C LYS A 147 39.24 -8.65 4.52
N ARG A 148 39.60 -8.49 5.80
CA ARG A 148 38.96 -9.20 6.92
C ARG A 148 37.52 -8.72 7.11
N GLU A 149 37.34 -7.40 7.14
CA GLU A 149 36.00 -6.81 7.32
C GLU A 149 35.12 -7.01 6.08
N SER A 150 35.70 -7.01 4.87
CA SER A 150 34.99 -7.35 3.64
C SER A 150 34.40 -8.77 3.68
N LEU A 151 35.18 -9.76 4.12
CA LEU A 151 34.71 -11.14 4.30
C LEU A 151 33.62 -11.25 5.38
N ARG A 152 33.75 -10.49 6.49
CA ARG A 152 32.74 -10.43 7.55
C ARG A 152 31.41 -9.88 7.04
N TYR A 153 31.46 -8.79 6.26
CA TYR A 153 30.27 -8.21 5.63
C TYR A 153 29.64 -9.17 4.62
N GLN A 154 30.46 -9.78 3.74
CA GLN A 154 29.99 -10.75 2.75
C GLN A 154 29.25 -11.93 3.39
N LYS A 155 29.76 -12.45 4.52
CA LYS A 155 29.13 -13.54 5.26
C LYS A 155 27.71 -13.18 5.75
N GLU A 156 27.53 -12.00 6.35
CA GLU A 156 26.21 -11.54 6.79
C GLU A 156 25.28 -11.26 5.60
N LEU A 157 25.83 -10.71 4.52
CA LEU A 157 25.07 -10.39 3.31
C LEU A 157 24.56 -11.66 2.60
N THR A 158 25.39 -12.70 2.45
CA THR A 158 24.97 -13.98 1.85
C THR A 158 23.86 -14.64 2.68
N SER A 159 23.91 -14.52 4.01
CA SER A 159 22.84 -15.00 4.89
C SER A 159 21.52 -14.24 4.66
N ALA A 160 21.59 -12.91 4.50
CA ALA A 160 20.43 -12.08 4.17
C ALA A 160 19.87 -12.41 2.77
N GLU A 161 20.73 -12.61 1.78
CA GLU A 161 20.36 -12.98 0.40
C GLU A 161 19.60 -14.31 0.35
N LEU A 162 20.11 -15.35 1.03
CA LEU A 162 19.45 -16.65 1.11
C LEU A 162 18.06 -16.55 1.77
N MET A 163 17.90 -15.68 2.78
CA MET A 163 16.59 -15.40 3.37
C MET A 163 15.66 -14.68 2.39
N GLY A 164 16.19 -13.73 1.60
CA GLY A 164 15.46 -13.05 0.53
C GLY A 164 14.98 -14.03 -0.55
N ILE A 165 15.83 -14.95 -1.01
CA ILE A 165 15.47 -15.98 -2.01
C ILE A 165 14.40 -16.93 -1.46
N LYS A 166 14.55 -17.39 -0.22
CA LYS A 166 13.56 -18.26 0.44
C LYS A 166 12.23 -17.55 0.63
N LYS A 167 12.26 -16.25 0.96
CA LYS A 167 11.08 -15.40 1.00
C LYS A 167 10.45 -15.33 -0.40
N ALA A 168 11.19 -14.92 -1.43
CA ALA A 168 10.67 -14.73 -2.78
C ALA A 168 9.97 -15.99 -3.33
N THR A 169 10.58 -17.16 -3.13
CA THR A 169 10.00 -18.45 -3.54
C THR A 169 8.73 -18.81 -2.76
N ALA A 170 8.72 -18.64 -1.43
CA ALA A 170 7.52 -18.82 -0.61
C ALA A 170 6.41 -17.82 -0.97
N PHE A 171 6.78 -16.61 -1.35
CA PHE A 171 5.84 -15.58 -1.77
C PHE A 171 5.22 -15.85 -3.13
N GLY A 172 6.04 -16.30 -4.09
CA GLY A 172 5.57 -16.70 -5.41
C GLY A 172 4.58 -17.86 -5.32
N SER A 173 4.87 -18.87 -4.50
CA SER A 173 3.96 -20.01 -4.32
C SER A 173 2.65 -19.60 -3.67
N VAL A 174 2.68 -18.80 -2.60
CA VAL A 174 1.44 -18.36 -1.95
C VAL A 174 0.65 -17.39 -2.83
N GLY A 175 1.31 -16.51 -3.58
CA GLY A 175 0.66 -15.65 -4.57
C GLY A 175 -0.09 -16.46 -5.64
N GLY A 176 0.53 -17.53 -6.15
CA GLY A 176 -0.12 -18.47 -7.07
C GLY A 176 -1.33 -19.18 -6.44
N CYS A 177 -1.20 -19.66 -5.20
CA CYS A 177 -2.30 -20.30 -4.48
C CYS A 177 -3.49 -19.35 -4.26
N ILE A 178 -3.23 -18.10 -3.88
CA ILE A 178 -4.26 -17.07 -3.74
C ILE A 178 -4.92 -16.82 -5.09
N GLY A 179 -4.14 -16.65 -6.17
CA GLY A 179 -4.66 -16.51 -7.53
C GLY A 179 -5.61 -17.65 -7.92
N LEU A 180 -5.25 -18.90 -7.61
CA LEU A 180 -6.09 -20.07 -7.90
C LEU A 180 -7.41 -20.02 -7.11
N VAL A 181 -7.37 -19.70 -5.82
CA VAL A 181 -8.58 -19.56 -4.98
C VAL A 181 -9.53 -18.50 -5.54
N ILE A 182 -8.97 -17.41 -6.07
CA ILE A 182 -9.74 -16.32 -6.67
C ILE A 182 -10.43 -16.79 -7.93
N PHE A 183 -9.67 -17.31 -8.91
CA PHE A 183 -10.26 -17.75 -10.17
C PHE A 183 -11.26 -18.89 -9.99
N SER A 184 -11.02 -19.80 -9.03
CA SER A 184 -11.98 -20.86 -8.70
C SER A 184 -13.26 -20.32 -8.07
N SER A 185 -13.18 -19.33 -7.17
CA SER A 185 -14.38 -18.65 -6.62
C SER A 185 -15.18 -17.93 -7.71
N ALA A 186 -14.52 -17.22 -8.63
CA ALA A 186 -15.17 -16.56 -9.75
C ALA A 186 -15.84 -17.56 -10.70
N ALA A 187 -15.19 -18.68 -10.98
CA ALA A 187 -15.76 -19.78 -11.77
C ALA A 187 -17.00 -20.39 -11.10
N LEU A 188 -16.99 -20.57 -9.77
CA LEU A 188 -18.14 -21.08 -9.01
C LEU A 188 -19.33 -20.11 -9.05
N VAL A 189 -19.08 -18.81 -8.83
CA VAL A 189 -20.13 -17.78 -8.89
C VAL A 189 -20.72 -17.71 -10.31
N PHE A 190 -19.87 -17.78 -11.34
CA PHE A 190 -20.32 -17.79 -12.72
C PHE A 190 -21.16 -19.03 -13.06
N TRP A 191 -20.68 -20.23 -12.69
CA TRP A 191 -21.40 -21.49 -12.91
C TRP A 191 -22.76 -21.50 -12.20
N PHE A 192 -22.80 -21.04 -10.95
CA PHE A 192 -24.05 -20.93 -10.20
C PHE A 192 -24.99 -19.87 -10.79
N GLY A 193 -24.45 -18.75 -11.27
CA GLY A 193 -25.21 -17.71 -12.00
C GLY A 193 -25.89 -18.27 -13.25
N VAL A 194 -25.17 -19.03 -14.07
CA VAL A 194 -25.73 -19.69 -15.27
C VAL A 194 -26.82 -20.70 -14.90
N LYS A 195 -26.62 -21.49 -13.83
CA LYS A 195 -27.63 -22.42 -13.34
C LYS A 195 -28.92 -21.70 -12.90
N LEU A 196 -28.79 -20.54 -12.25
CA LEU A 196 -29.93 -19.73 -11.79
C LEU A 196 -30.72 -19.11 -12.94
N ILE A 197 -30.04 -18.73 -14.03
CA ILE A 197 -30.69 -18.25 -15.26
C ILE A 197 -31.56 -19.37 -15.85
N ARG A 198 -31.04 -20.60 -15.89
CA ARG A 198 -31.74 -21.75 -16.48
C ARG A 198 -32.91 -22.25 -15.62
N ASP A 199 -32.72 -22.33 -14.31
CA ASP A 199 -33.67 -23.01 -13.42
C ASP A 199 -34.73 -22.04 -12.82
N GLU A 200 -34.44 -20.73 -12.69
CA GLU A 200 -35.30 -19.76 -11.96
C GLU A 200 -35.66 -18.49 -12.76
N ASN A 201 -35.47 -18.50 -14.10
CA ASN A 201 -35.73 -17.37 -15.00
C ASN A 201 -35.14 -16.04 -14.46
N ALA A 202 -33.91 -16.09 -13.94
CA ALA A 202 -33.18 -14.87 -13.58
C ALA A 202 -32.82 -14.09 -14.84
N ASP A 203 -32.89 -12.76 -14.79
CA ASP A 203 -32.48 -11.91 -15.91
C ASP A 203 -30.98 -12.13 -16.23
N PRO A 204 -30.62 -12.62 -17.43
CA PRO A 204 -29.24 -12.89 -17.78
C PRO A 204 -28.38 -11.62 -17.75
N GLY A 205 -28.95 -10.48 -18.13
CA GLY A 205 -28.26 -9.18 -18.14
C GLY A 205 -27.81 -8.78 -16.73
N ALA A 206 -28.71 -8.85 -15.76
CA ALA A 206 -28.43 -8.53 -14.37
C ALA A 206 -27.38 -9.48 -13.73
N VAL A 207 -27.43 -10.78 -14.02
CA VAL A 207 -26.46 -11.76 -13.50
C VAL A 207 -25.06 -11.53 -14.08
N ILE A 208 -24.97 -11.29 -15.39
CA ILE A 208 -23.68 -11.02 -16.05
C ILE A 208 -23.10 -9.69 -15.57
N ALA A 209 -23.93 -8.65 -15.47
CA ALA A 209 -23.51 -7.35 -14.94
C ALA A 209 -22.96 -7.47 -13.51
N TYR A 210 -23.59 -8.27 -12.66
CA TYR A 210 -23.11 -8.54 -11.31
C TYR A 210 -21.75 -9.24 -11.28
N VAL A 211 -21.55 -10.27 -12.11
CA VAL A 211 -20.25 -10.97 -12.20
C VAL A 211 -19.15 -10.05 -12.71
N LEU A 212 -19.44 -9.22 -13.72
CA LEU A 212 -18.48 -8.26 -14.27
C LEU A 212 -18.14 -7.16 -13.26
N PHE A 213 -19.13 -6.66 -12.52
CA PHE A 213 -18.94 -5.72 -11.42
C PHE A 213 -18.02 -6.31 -10.34
N GLY A 214 -18.29 -7.56 -9.93
CA GLY A 214 -17.45 -8.31 -9.00
C GLY A 214 -16.01 -8.43 -9.50
N PHE A 215 -15.81 -8.78 -10.77
CA PHE A 215 -14.47 -8.89 -11.37
C PHE A 215 -13.72 -7.54 -11.41
N HIS A 216 -14.42 -6.45 -11.72
CA HIS A 216 -13.82 -5.11 -11.77
C HIS A 216 -13.33 -4.65 -10.38
N HIS A 217 -14.17 -4.78 -9.35
CA HIS A 217 -13.76 -4.46 -7.98
C HIS A 217 -12.72 -5.43 -7.42
N TYR A 218 -12.73 -6.68 -7.88
CA TYR A 218 -11.68 -7.63 -7.55
C TYR A 218 -10.31 -7.19 -8.09
N LYS A 219 -10.25 -6.78 -9.36
CA LYS A 219 -9.02 -6.23 -9.96
C LYS A 219 -8.51 -5.02 -9.19
N GLN A 220 -9.42 -4.12 -8.83
CA GLN A 220 -9.07 -2.90 -8.10
C GLN A 220 -8.50 -3.19 -6.70
N PHE A 221 -9.02 -4.19 -6.01
CA PHE A 221 -8.47 -4.65 -4.73
C PHE A 221 -7.07 -5.25 -4.88
N ILE A 222 -6.82 -6.05 -5.92
CA ILE A 222 -5.48 -6.59 -6.19
C ILE A 222 -4.48 -5.47 -6.51
N GLU A 223 -4.88 -4.50 -7.32
CA GLU A 223 -4.06 -3.33 -7.66
C GLU A 223 -3.76 -2.47 -6.43
N TYR A 224 -4.73 -2.33 -5.51
CA TYR A 224 -4.51 -1.68 -4.21
C TYR A 224 -3.48 -2.43 -3.35
N VAL A 225 -3.57 -3.76 -3.27
CA VAL A 225 -2.60 -4.59 -2.53
C VAL A 225 -1.20 -4.53 -3.16
N GLU A 226 -1.11 -4.49 -4.48
CA GLU A 226 0.15 -4.35 -5.22
C GLU A 226 0.77 -2.96 -5.00
N ASN A 227 -0.04 -1.90 -5.11
CA ASN A 227 0.37 -0.52 -4.82
C ASN A 227 0.74 -0.31 -3.34
N ALA A 228 0.12 -1.04 -2.42
CA ALA A 228 0.50 -1.04 -1.00
C ALA A 228 1.88 -1.69 -0.78
N LYS A 229 2.17 -2.83 -1.44
CA LYS A 229 3.51 -3.46 -1.38
C LYS A 229 4.60 -2.54 -1.93
N THR A 230 4.35 -1.90 -3.06
CA THR A 230 5.29 -0.97 -3.70
C THR A 230 5.57 0.21 -2.76
N SER A 231 4.53 0.82 -2.17
CA SER A 231 4.67 1.94 -1.23
C SER A 231 5.44 1.58 0.05
N THR A 232 5.23 0.37 0.59
CA THR A 232 5.94 -0.08 1.81
C THR A 232 7.42 -0.37 1.53
N THR A 233 7.73 -0.84 0.32
CA THR A 233 9.11 -1.10 -0.12
C THR A 233 9.88 0.22 -0.31
N PHE A 234 9.25 1.23 -0.92
CA PHE A 234 9.83 2.57 -1.01
C PHE A 234 10.07 3.22 0.36
N PHE A 235 9.12 3.09 1.29
CA PHE A 235 9.25 3.67 2.64
C PHE A 235 10.38 3.02 3.45
N ASN A 236 10.50 1.68 3.40
CA ASN A 236 11.58 0.97 4.09
C ASN A 236 12.95 1.21 3.46
N VAL A 237 13.04 1.38 2.14
CA VAL A 237 14.32 1.71 1.47
C VAL A 237 14.76 3.14 1.78
N SER A 238 13.84 4.11 1.83
CA SER A 238 14.18 5.49 2.24
C SER A 238 14.62 5.58 3.71
N ILE A 239 14.00 4.83 4.62
CA ILE A 239 14.45 4.76 6.04
C ILE A 239 15.84 4.10 6.16
N LEU A 240 16.17 3.15 5.28
CA LEU A 240 17.49 2.50 5.26
C LEU A 240 18.59 3.36 4.63
N LEU A 241 18.25 4.31 3.75
CA LEU A 241 19.20 5.25 3.15
C LEU A 241 19.38 6.54 3.96
N SER A 242 18.48 6.80 4.92
CA SER A 242 18.49 7.97 5.81
C SER A 242 19.21 7.74 7.15
N LYS A 243 19.85 6.58 7.36
CA LYS A 243 20.71 6.28 8.52
C LYS A 243 22.12 5.97 8.06
#